data_AF-A0A945CBT4-F1
#
_entry.id   AF-A0A945CBT4-F1
#
_cell.length_a   1.000
_cell.length_b   1.000
_cell.length_c   1.000
_cell.angle_alpha   90.00
_cell.angle_beta   90.00
_cell.angle_gamma   90.00
#
_symmetry.space_group_name_H-M   'P 1'
#
loop_
_entity.id
_entity.type
_entity.pdbx_description
1 polymer ?
#
loop_
_entity_poly.entity_id
_entity_poly.type
_entity_poly.pdbx_seq_one_letter_code
_entity_poly.pdbx_strand_id
1 'polypeptide(L)'
;MKHFPSFIKILSLAIFCFALSWFSNNKEYVNYDAIPYVASAYLIENPDGDSFEYSWQLLEKFVSPSLFKELCCNNYYRQSMSSDKLAFESHLPSYRTKSAYVYLIRFVSDVANINEYIAIKIISQVSAILIALIMAMSFFKERFSLYFSIFPILGLLEILELSRLMTPDSLISLVLLTSAYLLSKNKLLVSYMVLLLAVLFRQTNIIFVGMLSIITLYKKQYL
;
A
#
# COMPACT_ATOMS: atom_id res chain seq x y z
N MET A 1 21.82 -33.21 -6.12
CA MET A 1 22.34 -31.86 -5.80
C MET A 1 21.65 -30.69 -6.54
N LYS A 2 20.85 -30.88 -7.60
CA LYS A 2 20.17 -29.78 -8.33
C LYS A 2 19.11 -28.98 -7.51
N HIS A 3 18.54 -29.57 -6.46
CA HIS A 3 17.49 -28.92 -5.66
C HIS A 3 18.01 -28.04 -4.50
N PHE A 4 19.26 -28.23 -4.09
CA PHE A 4 19.89 -27.49 -2.99
C PHE A 4 19.88 -25.96 -3.19
N PRO A 5 20.28 -25.41 -4.35
CA PRO A 5 20.22 -23.95 -4.55
C PRO A 5 18.79 -23.41 -4.60
N SER A 6 17.82 -24.19 -5.06
CA SER A 6 16.41 -23.76 -5.10
C SER A 6 15.80 -23.72 -3.70
N PHE A 7 16.15 -24.70 -2.85
CA PHE A 7 15.73 -24.74 -1.45
C PHE A 7 16.23 -23.50 -0.68
N ILE A 8 17.50 -23.14 -0.84
CA ILE A 8 18.07 -21.96 -0.16
C ILE A 8 17.36 -20.67 -0.59
N LYS A 9 17.04 -20.51 -1.88
CA LYS A 9 16.30 -19.33 -2.38
C LYS A 9 14.91 -19.23 -1.75
N ILE A 10 14.18 -20.34 -1.69
CA ILE A 10 12.84 -20.39 -1.08
C ILE A 10 12.94 -20.08 0.41
N LEU A 11 13.92 -20.68 1.11
CA LEU A 11 14.13 -20.45 2.53
C LEU A 11 14.47 -18.99 2.83
N SER A 12 15.36 -18.36 2.06
CA SER A 12 15.71 -16.95 2.28
C SER A 12 14.53 -16.01 2.03
N LEU A 13 13.70 -16.29 1.02
CA LEU A 13 12.46 -15.56 0.80
C LEU A 13 11.46 -15.73 1.95
N ALA A 14 11.27 -16.97 2.42
CA ALA A 14 10.38 -17.25 3.53
C ALA A 14 10.81 -16.53 4.82
N ILE A 15 12.12 -16.56 5.13
CA ILE A 15 12.69 -15.81 6.26
C ILE A 15 12.46 -14.31 6.09
N PHE A 16 12.67 -13.78 4.89
CA PHE A 16 12.45 -12.36 4.62
C PHE A 16 10.98 -11.95 4.77
N CYS A 17 10.04 -12.71 4.21
CA CYS A 17 8.59 -12.46 4.36
C CYS A 17 8.14 -12.58 5.82
N PHE A 18 8.71 -13.52 6.58
CA PHE A 18 8.48 -13.63 8.02
C PHE A 18 9.00 -12.40 8.76
N ALA A 19 10.24 -11.98 8.50
CA ALA A 19 10.85 -10.80 9.11
C ALA A 19 10.05 -9.52 8.79
N LEU A 20 9.59 -9.37 7.55
CA LEU A 20 8.74 -8.26 7.12
C LEU A 20 7.39 -8.27 7.86
N SER A 21 6.73 -9.43 7.95
CA SER A 21 5.47 -9.57 8.68
C SER A 21 5.63 -9.29 10.17
N TRP A 22 6.71 -9.80 10.77
CA TRP A 22 7.07 -9.50 12.15
C TRP A 22 7.28 -8.00 12.34
N PHE A 23 8.09 -7.36 11.49
CA PHE A 23 8.36 -5.93 11.57
C PHE A 23 7.09 -5.07 11.45
N SER A 24 6.21 -5.40 10.51
CA SER A 24 4.93 -4.70 10.32
C SER A 24 4.01 -4.78 11.55
N ASN A 25 4.15 -5.84 12.37
CA ASN A 25 3.29 -6.10 13.53
C ASN A 25 3.93 -5.82 14.89
N ASN A 26 5.25 -5.69 14.97
CA ASN A 26 5.98 -5.58 16.25
C ASN A 26 5.77 -4.25 16.98
N LYS A 27 5.46 -3.16 16.27
CA LYS A 27 5.17 -1.87 16.89
C LYS A 27 3.85 -1.33 16.41
N GLU A 28 3.11 -0.74 17.34
CA GLU A 28 1.96 0.06 17.03
C GLU A 28 2.40 1.24 16.16
N TYR A 29 1.83 1.33 14.96
CA TYR A 29 2.16 2.36 14.00
C TYR A 29 0.89 2.72 13.24
N VAL A 30 0.46 3.96 13.40
CA VAL A 30 -0.69 4.52 12.69
C VAL A 30 -0.28 5.87 12.15
N ASN A 31 -0.40 6.03 10.83
CA ASN A 31 -0.20 7.32 10.22
C ASN A 31 -1.42 8.21 10.44
N TYR A 32 -1.16 9.50 10.54
CA TYR A 32 -2.23 10.50 10.63
C TYR A 32 -3.22 10.40 9.47
N ASP A 33 -2.71 10.18 8.26
CA ASP A 33 -3.51 10.02 7.04
C ASP A 33 -4.49 8.84 7.09
N ALA A 34 -4.28 7.85 7.97
CA ALA A 34 -5.20 6.72 8.12
C ALA A 34 -6.59 7.18 8.58
N ILE A 35 -6.68 8.21 9.42
CA ILE A 35 -7.93 8.70 10.01
C ILE A 35 -8.92 9.17 8.93
N PRO A 36 -8.56 10.10 8.02
CA PRO A 36 -9.44 10.50 6.93
C PRO A 36 -9.69 9.38 5.90
N TYR A 37 -8.79 8.39 5.73
CA TYR A 37 -9.10 7.20 4.92
C TYR A 37 -10.20 6.35 5.54
N VAL A 38 -10.15 6.12 6.85
CA VAL A 38 -11.20 5.41 7.60
C VAL A 38 -12.54 6.14 7.50
N ALA A 39 -12.55 7.45 7.74
CA ALA A 39 -13.75 8.27 7.56
C ALA A 39 -14.30 8.17 6.12
N SER A 40 -13.41 8.24 5.12
CA SER A 40 -13.80 8.12 3.71
C SER A 40 -14.39 6.74 3.39
N ALA A 41 -13.87 5.67 3.98
CA ALA A 41 -14.34 4.30 3.78
C ALA A 41 -15.69 4.07 4.45
N TYR A 42 -15.90 4.63 5.64
CA TYR A 42 -17.18 4.61 6.35
C TYR A 42 -18.30 5.29 5.53
N LEU A 43 -18.00 6.43 4.89
CA LEU A 43 -18.94 7.17 4.05
C LEU A 43 -19.36 6.43 2.76
N ILE A 44 -18.71 5.32 2.39
CA ILE A 44 -19.17 4.49 1.25
C ILE A 44 -20.49 3.80 1.60
N GLU A 45 -20.60 3.28 2.82
CA GLU A 45 -21.80 2.56 3.29
C GLU A 45 -22.79 3.48 4.00
N ASN A 46 -22.28 4.54 4.64
CA ASN A 46 -23.07 5.50 5.41
C ASN A 46 -22.88 6.92 4.86
N PRO A 47 -23.48 7.29 3.70
CA PRO A 47 -23.25 8.58 3.05
C PRO A 47 -23.57 9.80 3.94
N ASP A 48 -24.59 9.68 4.79
CA ASP A 48 -25.03 10.72 5.72
C ASP A 48 -24.55 10.48 7.17
N GLY A 49 -23.69 9.47 7.37
CA GLY A 49 -23.20 9.09 8.69
C GLY A 49 -22.16 10.05 9.25
N ASP A 50 -22.00 10.07 10.58
CA ASP A 50 -21.00 10.91 11.23
C ASP A 50 -19.59 10.30 11.13
N SER A 51 -18.95 10.50 9.99
CA SER A 51 -17.60 9.98 9.71
C SER A 51 -16.51 10.56 10.62
N PHE A 52 -16.72 11.78 11.13
CA PHE A 52 -15.82 12.41 12.09
C PHE A 52 -15.81 11.61 13.39
N GLU A 53 -16.97 11.49 14.02
CA GLU A 53 -17.10 10.82 15.31
C GLU A 53 -16.72 9.34 15.20
N TYR A 54 -17.16 8.68 14.12
CA TYR A 54 -16.81 7.29 13.85
C TYR A 54 -15.30 7.06 13.78
N SER A 55 -14.59 7.86 12.99
CA SER A 55 -13.14 7.67 12.78
C SER A 55 -12.34 7.90 14.06
N TRP A 56 -12.69 8.92 14.85
CA TRP A 56 -11.99 9.22 16.11
C TRP A 56 -12.30 8.22 17.22
N GLN A 57 -13.56 7.80 17.39
CA GLN A 57 -13.92 6.77 18.37
C GLN A 57 -13.30 5.42 18.03
N LEU A 58 -13.24 5.07 16.73
CA LEU A 58 -12.59 3.84 16.31
C LEU A 58 -11.08 3.91 16.54
N LEU A 59 -10.45 5.06 16.29
CA LEU A 59 -9.03 5.28 16.58
C LEU A 59 -8.74 5.09 18.07
N GLU A 60 -9.53 5.70 18.95
CA GLU A 60 -9.36 5.61 20.40
C GLU A 60 -9.42 4.16 20.91
N LYS A 61 -10.29 3.33 20.32
CA LYS A 61 -10.38 1.89 20.63
C LYS A 61 -9.25 1.08 20.00
N PHE A 62 -8.69 1.55 18.90
CA PHE A 62 -7.68 0.82 18.12
C PHE A 62 -6.26 1.03 18.66
N VAL A 63 -5.93 2.23 19.17
CA VAL A 63 -4.57 2.57 19.56
C VAL A 63 -4.36 2.77 21.06
N SER A 64 -3.12 2.69 21.52
CA SER A 64 -2.74 3.06 22.89
C SER A 64 -3.06 4.53 23.21
N PRO A 65 -3.37 4.89 24.47
CA PRO A 65 -3.66 6.27 24.86
C PRO A 65 -2.53 7.27 24.53
N SER A 66 -1.28 6.81 24.59
CA SER A 66 -0.12 7.61 24.20
C SER A 66 -0.12 7.94 22.71
N LEU A 67 -0.39 6.95 21.86
CA LEU A 67 -0.43 7.16 20.41
C LEU A 67 -1.67 7.96 20.00
N PHE A 68 -2.81 7.74 20.66
CA PHE A 68 -4.00 8.55 20.46
C PHE A 68 -3.72 10.02 20.73
N LYS A 69 -3.07 10.34 21.85
CA LYS A 69 -2.69 11.73 22.20
C LYS A 69 -1.74 12.34 21.17
N GLU A 70 -0.82 11.55 20.63
CA GLU A 70 0.07 12.00 19.55
C GLU A 70 -0.71 12.31 18.26
N LEU A 71 -1.68 11.46 17.90
CA LEU A 71 -2.47 11.61 16.67
C LEU A 71 -3.53 12.69 16.77
N CYS A 72 -4.16 12.88 17.94
CA CYS A 72 -5.18 13.91 18.12
C CYS A 72 -4.57 15.29 18.35
N CYS A 73 -3.47 15.39 19.09
CA CYS A 73 -3.22 16.61 19.86
C CYS A 73 -1.77 17.09 19.87
N ASN A 74 -0.88 16.46 19.09
CA ASN A 74 0.55 16.80 19.11
C ASN A 74 0.88 18.17 18.49
N ASN A 75 0.01 18.72 17.65
CA ASN A 75 0.18 20.06 17.09
C ASN A 75 -1.16 20.73 16.82
N TYR A 76 -1.13 22.04 16.56
CA TYR A 76 -2.33 22.85 16.33
C TYR A 76 -3.22 22.30 15.20
N TYR A 77 -2.60 21.80 14.11
CA TYR A 77 -3.31 21.20 12.99
C TYR A 77 -4.08 19.95 13.40
N ARG A 78 -3.43 19.00 14.10
CA ARG A 78 -4.07 17.77 14.58
C ARG A 78 -5.17 18.07 15.61
N GLN A 79 -4.93 19.06 16.48
CA GLN A 79 -5.92 19.48 17.46
C GLN A 79 -7.17 20.05 16.80
N SER A 80 -7.00 20.91 15.80
CA SER A 80 -8.11 21.42 14.99
C SER A 80 -8.88 20.27 14.34
N MET A 81 -8.18 19.29 13.76
CA MET A 81 -8.79 18.15 13.07
C MET A 81 -9.50 17.16 13.99
N SER A 82 -9.16 17.11 15.28
CA SER A 82 -9.81 16.24 16.27
C SER A 82 -10.89 16.92 17.09
N SER A 83 -11.01 18.25 17.00
CA SER A 83 -12.00 19.02 17.79
C SER A 83 -13.02 19.76 16.93
N ASP A 84 -12.71 20.04 15.66
CA ASP A 84 -13.59 20.74 14.73
C ASP A 84 -13.98 19.81 13.56
N LYS A 85 -15.26 19.41 13.56
CA LYS A 85 -15.85 18.56 12.52
C LYS A 85 -15.76 19.19 11.13
N LEU A 86 -15.99 20.50 11.00
CA LEU A 86 -15.96 21.16 9.70
C LEU A 86 -14.54 21.22 9.15
N ALA A 87 -13.55 21.47 10.02
CA ALA A 87 -12.14 21.43 9.64
C ALA A 87 -11.77 20.03 9.10
N PHE A 88 -12.15 18.97 9.82
CA PHE A 88 -11.91 17.59 9.39
C PHE A 88 -12.59 17.25 8.06
N GLU A 89 -13.88 17.56 7.92
CA GLU A 89 -14.67 17.26 6.72
C GLU A 89 -14.12 17.97 5.48
N SER A 90 -13.58 19.19 5.64
CA SER A 90 -12.97 19.94 4.54
C SER A 90 -11.76 19.23 3.90
N HIS A 91 -11.11 18.31 4.63
CA HIS A 91 -9.98 17.53 4.12
C HIS A 91 -10.39 16.24 3.40
N LEU A 92 -11.58 15.70 3.68
CA LEU A 92 -12.05 14.42 3.11
C LEU A 92 -12.03 14.36 1.58
N PRO A 93 -12.35 15.42 0.81
CA PRO A 93 -12.26 15.37 -0.65
C PRO A 93 -10.89 14.91 -1.17
N SER A 94 -9.78 15.32 -0.52
CA SER A 94 -8.42 14.91 -0.91
C SER A 94 -8.20 13.40 -0.75
N TYR A 95 -8.87 12.76 0.20
CA TYR A 95 -8.78 11.32 0.45
C TYR A 95 -9.76 10.52 -0.42
N ARG A 96 -10.99 11.04 -0.60
CA ARG A 96 -12.04 10.42 -1.41
C ARG A 96 -11.71 10.33 -2.90
N THR A 97 -10.90 11.25 -3.43
CA THR A 97 -10.41 11.17 -4.82
C THR A 97 -9.58 9.92 -5.10
N LYS A 98 -9.02 9.27 -4.07
CA LYS A 98 -8.31 7.98 -4.16
C LYS A 98 -9.31 6.83 -4.10
N SER A 99 -10.35 6.91 -4.93
CA SER A 99 -11.58 6.13 -4.80
C SER A 99 -11.33 4.63 -4.72
N ALA A 100 -10.51 4.07 -5.60
CA ALA A 100 -10.22 2.64 -5.59
C ALA A 100 -9.55 2.17 -4.28
N TYR A 101 -8.74 3.02 -3.65
CA TYR A 101 -8.11 2.69 -2.37
C TYR A 101 -9.15 2.67 -1.25
N VAL A 102 -10.02 3.67 -1.20
CA VAL A 102 -11.09 3.77 -0.20
C VAL A 102 -12.09 2.61 -0.34
N TYR A 103 -12.49 2.26 -1.57
CA TYR A 103 -13.32 1.07 -1.84
C TYR A 103 -12.62 -0.22 -1.44
N LEU A 104 -11.32 -0.34 -1.67
CA LEU A 104 -10.56 -1.53 -1.26
C LEU A 104 -10.52 -1.67 0.27
N ILE A 105 -10.36 -0.56 1.01
CA ILE A 105 -10.41 -0.57 2.48
C ILE A 105 -11.76 -1.12 2.97
N ARG A 106 -12.86 -0.57 2.46
CA ARG A 106 -14.23 -1.02 2.79
C ARG A 106 -14.41 -2.50 2.45
N PHE A 107 -14.06 -2.90 1.22
CA PHE A 107 -14.15 -4.29 0.78
C PHE A 107 -13.38 -5.26 1.68
N VAL A 108 -12.13 -4.93 2.03
CA VAL A 108 -11.32 -5.77 2.93
C VAL A 108 -11.91 -5.80 4.34
N SER A 109 -12.40 -4.67 4.84
CA SER A 109 -13.08 -4.56 6.13
C SER A 109 -14.33 -5.44 6.19
N ASP A 110 -15.17 -5.43 5.16
CA ASP A 110 -16.40 -6.25 5.05
C ASP A 110 -16.10 -7.74 4.95
N VAL A 111 -15.23 -8.11 3.99
CA VAL A 111 -14.96 -9.52 3.68
C VAL A 111 -14.27 -10.23 4.85
N ALA A 112 -13.36 -9.53 5.53
CA ALA A 112 -12.66 -10.10 6.69
C ALA A 112 -13.38 -9.84 8.03
N ASN A 113 -14.47 -9.07 8.04
CA ASN A 113 -15.19 -8.63 9.23
C ASN A 113 -14.24 -8.01 10.29
N ILE A 114 -13.41 -7.07 9.85
CA ILE A 114 -12.41 -6.35 10.65
C ILE A 114 -12.63 -4.85 10.51
N ASN A 115 -12.10 -4.04 11.45
CA ASN A 115 -12.15 -2.59 11.30
C ASN A 115 -11.21 -2.07 10.19
N GLU A 116 -11.46 -0.85 9.75
CA GLU A 116 -10.81 -0.21 8.60
C GLU A 116 -9.33 0.09 8.86
N TYR A 117 -8.93 0.35 10.11
CA TYR A 117 -7.51 0.51 10.45
C TYR A 117 -6.75 -0.81 10.25
N ILE A 118 -7.31 -1.93 10.70
CA ILE A 118 -6.72 -3.26 10.45
C ILE A 118 -6.71 -3.56 8.94
N ALA A 119 -7.80 -3.22 8.24
CA ALA A 119 -7.88 -3.42 6.78
C ALA A 119 -6.75 -2.67 6.05
N ILE A 120 -6.51 -1.39 6.36
CA ILE A 120 -5.41 -0.60 5.79
C ILE A 120 -4.05 -1.26 6.09
N LYS A 121 -3.82 -1.68 7.35
CA LYS A 121 -2.58 -2.33 7.74
C LYS A 121 -2.34 -3.62 6.93
N ILE A 122 -3.38 -4.45 6.78
CA ILE A 122 -3.31 -5.69 5.99
C ILE A 122 -3.02 -5.38 4.53
N ILE A 123 -3.69 -4.38 3.93
CA ILE A 123 -3.44 -3.98 2.54
C ILE A 123 -1.95 -3.63 2.35
N SER A 124 -1.37 -2.85 3.26
CA SER A 124 0.04 -2.46 3.16
C SER A 124 1.00 -3.62 3.36
N GLN A 125 0.76 -4.45 4.38
CA GLN A 125 1.59 -5.61 4.65
C GLN A 125 1.56 -6.63 3.50
N VAL A 126 0.36 -6.96 3.00
CA VAL A 126 0.18 -7.89 1.88
C VAL A 126 0.83 -7.31 0.62
N SER A 127 0.68 -6.01 0.37
CA SER A 127 1.31 -5.38 -0.80
C SER A 127 2.83 -5.47 -0.75
N ALA A 128 3.44 -5.21 0.41
CA ALA A 128 4.88 -5.34 0.60
C ALA A 128 5.39 -6.79 0.45
N ILE A 129 4.63 -7.78 0.94
CA ILE A 129 4.94 -9.20 0.74
C ILE A 129 4.88 -9.56 -0.75
N LEU A 130 3.82 -9.14 -1.45
CA LEU A 130 3.65 -9.41 -2.88
C LEU A 130 4.76 -8.76 -3.71
N ILE A 131 5.23 -7.56 -3.34
CA ILE A 131 6.41 -6.93 -3.97
C ILE A 131 7.64 -7.84 -3.84
N ALA A 132 7.94 -8.30 -2.63
CA ALA A 132 9.09 -9.20 -2.40
C ALA A 132 8.95 -10.50 -3.20
N LEU A 133 7.74 -11.08 -3.29
CA LEU A 133 7.47 -12.28 -4.08
C LEU A 133 7.66 -12.03 -5.58
N ILE A 134 7.13 -10.94 -6.14
CA ILE A 134 7.29 -10.62 -7.58
C ILE A 134 8.77 -10.42 -7.92
N MET A 135 9.52 -9.70 -7.08
CA MET A 135 10.96 -9.56 -7.27
C MET A 135 11.66 -10.91 -7.21
N ALA A 136 11.42 -11.71 -6.17
CA ALA A 136 12.04 -13.03 -6.03
C ALA A 136 11.72 -13.97 -7.20
N MET A 137 10.46 -14.02 -7.64
CA MET A 137 10.03 -14.82 -8.80
C MET A 137 10.70 -14.37 -10.10
N SER A 138 10.91 -13.06 -10.28
CA SER A 138 11.55 -12.50 -11.47
C SER A 138 13.01 -12.95 -11.61
N PHE A 139 13.73 -13.09 -10.49
CA PHE A 139 15.13 -13.51 -10.46
C PHE A 139 15.34 -14.97 -10.02
N PHE A 140 14.26 -15.75 -9.85
CA PHE A 140 14.35 -17.10 -9.28
C PHE A 140 15.18 -18.06 -10.14
N LYS A 141 15.08 -17.92 -11.47
CA LYS A 141 15.84 -18.74 -12.44
C LYS A 141 17.26 -18.25 -12.66
N GLU A 142 17.60 -17.06 -12.16
CA GLU A 142 18.92 -16.46 -12.34
C GLU A 142 19.98 -17.09 -11.44
N ARG A 143 21.24 -16.70 -11.68
CA ARG A 143 22.37 -17.09 -10.84
C ARG A 143 22.12 -16.70 -9.38
N PHE A 144 22.72 -17.46 -8.47
CA PHE A 144 22.53 -17.26 -7.03
C PHE A 144 22.86 -15.82 -6.59
N SER A 145 23.97 -15.24 -7.07
CA SER A 145 24.35 -13.85 -6.78
C SER A 145 23.30 -12.82 -7.22
N LEU A 146 22.73 -12.98 -8.42
CA LEU A 146 21.68 -12.10 -8.94
C LEU A 146 20.35 -12.25 -8.19
N TYR A 147 20.06 -13.44 -7.68
CA TYR A 147 18.89 -13.62 -6.82
C TYR A 147 19.06 -12.89 -5.48
N PHE A 148 20.23 -13.01 -4.84
CA PHE A 148 20.45 -12.39 -3.54
C PHE A 148 20.60 -10.86 -3.59
N SER A 149 20.86 -10.27 -4.76
CA SER A 149 20.87 -8.81 -4.91
C SER A 149 19.48 -8.17 -4.74
N ILE A 150 18.38 -8.96 -4.74
CA ILE A 150 17.04 -8.41 -4.48
C ILE A 150 16.90 -7.86 -3.05
N PHE A 151 17.52 -8.49 -2.06
CA PHE A 151 17.36 -8.12 -0.65
C PHE A 151 17.93 -6.74 -0.31
N PRO A 152 19.16 -6.36 -0.74
CA PRO A 152 19.62 -4.99 -0.55
C PRO A 152 18.79 -3.97 -1.34
N ILE A 153 18.28 -4.32 -2.53
CA ILE A 153 17.36 -3.43 -3.27
C ILE A 153 16.07 -3.21 -2.47
N LEU A 154 15.47 -4.27 -1.92
CA LEU A 154 14.30 -4.18 -1.05
C LEU A 154 14.58 -3.36 0.22
N GLY A 155 15.80 -3.43 0.75
CA GLY A 155 16.26 -2.57 1.84
C GLY A 155 16.34 -1.09 1.45
N LEU A 156 16.90 -0.77 0.28
CA LEU A 156 16.96 0.59 -0.27
C LEU A 156 15.58 1.17 -0.60
N LEU A 157 14.61 0.31 -0.93
CA LEU A 157 13.21 0.68 -1.11
C LEU A 157 12.46 0.87 0.21
N GLU A 158 13.12 0.69 1.35
CA GLU A 158 12.52 0.76 2.68
C GLU A 158 11.27 -0.13 2.82
N ILE A 159 11.31 -1.34 2.23
CA ILE A 159 10.12 -2.20 2.14
C ILE A 159 9.53 -2.56 3.52
N LEU A 160 10.37 -2.59 4.56
CA LEU A 160 9.96 -2.81 5.94
C LEU A 160 9.07 -1.65 6.44
N GLU A 161 9.44 -0.40 6.14
CA GLU A 161 8.64 0.78 6.48
C GLU A 161 7.34 0.82 5.66
N LEU A 162 7.43 0.56 4.35
CA LEU A 162 6.26 0.47 3.47
C LEU A 162 5.25 -0.59 3.93
N SER A 163 5.71 -1.67 4.58
CA SER A 163 4.85 -2.75 5.06
C SER A 163 3.95 -2.37 6.24
N ARG A 164 4.25 -1.28 6.96
CA ARG A 164 3.44 -0.75 8.07
C ARG A 164 2.80 0.59 7.75
N LEU A 165 3.25 1.26 6.69
CA LEU A 165 2.76 2.57 6.30
C LEU A 165 1.28 2.49 5.91
N MET A 166 0.41 3.16 6.68
CA MET A 166 -1.05 3.16 6.47
C MET A 166 -1.49 4.13 5.38
N THR A 167 -0.89 4.00 4.20
CA THR A 167 -1.11 4.81 3.00
C THR A 167 -1.17 3.90 1.77
N PRO A 168 -1.69 4.36 0.62
CA PRO A 168 -1.74 3.54 -0.59
C PRO A 168 -0.36 3.26 -1.23
N ASP A 169 0.75 3.71 -0.65
CA ASP A 169 2.07 3.72 -1.30
C ASP A 169 2.61 2.32 -1.61
N SER A 170 2.45 1.39 -0.67
CA SER A 170 2.81 -0.02 -0.83
C SER A 170 1.99 -0.69 -1.95
N LEU A 171 0.69 -0.43 -1.99
CA LEU A 171 -0.23 -0.93 -3.02
C LEU A 171 0.08 -0.33 -4.40
N ILE A 172 0.33 0.97 -4.48
CA ILE A 172 0.74 1.64 -5.72
C ILE A 172 2.06 1.03 -6.22
N SER A 173 3.04 0.84 -5.32
CA SER A 173 4.32 0.22 -5.66
C SER A 173 4.15 -1.20 -6.20
N LEU A 174 3.25 -1.99 -5.59
CA LEU A 174 2.89 -3.32 -6.08
C LEU A 174 2.30 -3.26 -7.50
N VAL A 175 1.35 -2.35 -7.74
CA VAL A 175 0.67 -2.19 -9.03
C VAL A 175 1.67 -1.78 -10.12
N LEU A 176 2.54 -0.81 -9.83
CA LEU A 176 3.58 -0.35 -10.75
C LEU A 176 4.58 -1.47 -11.07
N LEU A 177 5.05 -2.20 -10.05
CA LEU A 177 5.97 -3.34 -10.23
C LEU A 177 5.32 -4.46 -11.04
N THR A 178 4.05 -4.78 -10.75
CA THR A 178 3.28 -5.79 -11.49
C THR A 178 3.14 -5.41 -12.95
N SER A 179 2.85 -4.13 -13.23
CA SER A 179 2.78 -3.66 -14.61
C SER A 179 4.14 -3.75 -15.32
N ALA A 180 5.21 -3.30 -14.69
CA ALA A 180 6.56 -3.39 -15.24
C ALA A 180 6.95 -4.85 -15.53
N TYR A 181 6.60 -5.78 -14.64
CA TYR A 181 6.78 -7.21 -14.85
C TYR A 181 6.00 -7.71 -16.08
N LEU A 182 4.73 -7.32 -16.24
CA LEU A 182 3.92 -7.68 -17.40
C LEU A 182 4.45 -7.12 -18.72
N LEU A 183 4.98 -5.88 -18.71
CA LEU A 183 5.67 -5.28 -19.87
C LEU A 183 6.90 -6.11 -20.26
N SER A 184 7.69 -6.57 -19.28
CA SER A 184 8.85 -7.43 -19.55
C SER A 184 8.48 -8.77 -20.21
N LYS A 185 7.22 -9.22 -20.05
CA LYS A 185 6.64 -10.42 -20.67
C LYS A 185 5.84 -10.12 -21.95
N ASN A 186 5.94 -8.90 -22.48
CA ASN A 186 5.24 -8.44 -23.67
C ASN A 186 3.70 -8.50 -23.58
N LYS A 187 3.13 -8.48 -22.35
CA LYS A 187 1.68 -8.47 -22.12
C LYS A 187 1.15 -7.04 -22.03
N LEU A 188 1.26 -6.29 -23.14
CA LEU A 188 1.00 -4.84 -23.18
C LEU A 188 -0.41 -4.47 -22.70
N LEU A 189 -1.46 -5.10 -23.22
CA LEU A 189 -2.85 -4.75 -22.87
C LEU A 189 -3.10 -4.89 -21.36
N VAL A 190 -2.71 -6.03 -20.78
CA VAL A 190 -2.91 -6.29 -19.34
C VAL A 190 -2.07 -5.34 -18.49
N SER A 191 -0.83 -5.05 -18.90
CA SER A 191 0.02 -4.07 -18.22
C SER A 191 -0.61 -2.67 -18.16
N TYR A 192 -1.19 -2.19 -19.27
CA TYR A 192 -1.83 -0.88 -19.28
C TYR A 192 -3.10 -0.85 -18.43
N MET A 193 -3.90 -1.92 -18.44
CA MET A 193 -5.06 -2.03 -17.55
C MET A 193 -4.63 -1.96 -16.08
N VAL A 194 -3.54 -2.64 -15.71
CA VAL A 194 -2.97 -2.56 -14.35
C VAL A 194 -2.44 -1.16 -14.04
N LEU A 195 -1.82 -0.47 -15.00
CA LEU A 195 -1.35 0.91 -14.80
C LEU A 195 -2.48 1.91 -14.57
N LEU A 196 -3.61 1.74 -15.26
CA LEU A 196 -4.78 2.59 -15.05
C LEU A 196 -5.31 2.45 -13.62
N LEU A 197 -5.21 1.28 -12.99
CA LEU A 197 -5.55 1.11 -11.57
C LEU A 197 -4.70 1.98 -10.65
N ALA A 198 -3.42 2.22 -10.98
CA ALA A 198 -2.55 3.08 -10.18
C ALA A 198 -3.07 4.53 -10.11
N VAL A 199 -3.72 5.02 -11.16
CA VAL A 199 -4.34 6.35 -11.21
C VAL A 199 -5.54 6.45 -10.26
N LEU A 200 -6.32 5.36 -10.13
CA LEU A 200 -7.46 5.31 -9.23
C LEU A 200 -7.04 5.24 -7.76
N PHE A 201 -5.86 4.67 -7.46
CA PHE A 201 -5.28 4.71 -6.12
C PHE A 201 -4.67 6.06 -5.78
N ARG A 202 -4.10 6.77 -6.77
CA ARG A 202 -3.66 8.17 -6.63
C ARG A 202 -3.52 8.82 -8.00
N GLN A 203 -4.21 9.93 -8.20
CA GLN A 203 -4.31 10.63 -9.50
C GLN A 203 -2.94 11.07 -10.06
N THR A 204 -1.99 11.42 -9.20
CA THR A 204 -0.63 11.83 -9.61
C THR A 204 0.14 10.71 -10.32
N ASN A 205 -0.29 9.45 -10.20
CA ASN A 205 0.32 8.32 -10.90
C ASN A 205 0.06 8.32 -12.41
N ILE A 206 -0.77 9.23 -12.93
CA ILE A 206 -0.97 9.44 -14.37
C ILE A 206 0.35 9.67 -15.11
N ILE A 207 1.34 10.27 -14.43
CA ILE A 207 2.69 10.49 -14.96
C ILE A 207 3.35 9.15 -15.35
N PHE A 208 3.25 8.12 -14.49
CA PHE A 208 3.82 6.80 -14.78
C PHE A 208 3.11 6.11 -15.95
N VAL A 209 1.79 6.28 -16.07
CA VAL A 209 1.02 5.77 -17.21
C VAL A 209 1.50 6.43 -18.50
N GLY A 210 1.66 7.76 -18.50
CA GLY A 210 2.17 8.51 -19.65
C GLY A 210 3.59 8.09 -20.05
N MET A 211 4.52 8.04 -19.10
CA MET A 211 5.92 7.66 -19.35
C MET A 211 6.05 6.26 -19.95
N LEU A 212 5.39 5.25 -19.35
CA LEU A 212 5.47 3.87 -19.84
C LEU A 212 4.79 3.69 -21.20
N SER A 213 3.74 4.47 -21.47
CA SER A 213 3.08 4.50 -22.79
C SER A 213 4.02 5.06 -23.86
N ILE A 214 4.70 6.18 -23.59
CA ILE A 214 5.64 6.82 -24.52
C ILE A 214 6.82 5.90 -24.84
N ILE A 215 7.42 5.26 -23.82
CA ILE A 215 8.55 4.33 -24.02
C ILE A 215 8.15 3.19 -24.98
N THR A 216 6.93 2.69 -24.86
CA THR A 216 6.43 1.59 -25.69
C THR A 216 6.14 2.03 -27.13
N LEU A 217 5.60 3.24 -27.31
CA LEU A 217 5.40 3.85 -28.63
C LEU A 217 6.74 4.07 -29.33
N TYR A 218 7.73 4.61 -28.61
CA TYR A 218 9.07 4.82 -29.14
C TYR A 218 9.70 3.50 -29.59
N LYS A 219 9.60 2.44 -28.79
CA LYS A 219 10.13 1.11 -29.15
C LYS A 219 9.50 0.51 -30.41
N LYS A 220 8.22 0.82 -30.70
CA LYS A 220 7.56 0.40 -31.95
C LYS A 220 8.03 1.15 -33.19
N GLN A 221 8.64 2.32 -33.04
CA GLN A 221 9.08 3.17 -34.15
C GLN A 221 10.47 2.78 -34.68
N TYR A 222 11.21 1.93 -33.96
CA TYR A 222 12.56 1.44 -34.31
C TYR A 222 12.63 -0.07 -34.56
N LEU A 223 11.48 -0.72 -34.73
CA LEU A 223 11.32 -2.11 -35.19
C LEU A 223 10.59 -2.10 -36.53
#